data_AF-A0A1C6TSA0-F1
#
_entry.id   AF-A0A1C6TSA0-F1
#
_cell.length_a   1.000
_cell.length_b   1.000
_cell.length_c   1.000
_cell.angle_alpha   90.00
_cell.angle_beta   90.00
_cell.angle_gamma   90.00
#
_symmetry.space_group_name_H-M   'P 1'
#
loop_
_entity.id
_entity.type
_entity.pdbx_description
1 polymer ?
#
loop_
_entity_poly.entity_id
_entity_poly.type
_entity_poly.pdbx_seq_one_letter_code
_entity_poly.pdbx_strand_id
1 'polypeptide(L)'
;MQVSKDGRGWCVGTAADVGWIAGHTTAGVSITTAIPPIFDAYATTYQTDDVTATAYEHALIEDLTTHTPDQPWWLAYLDTGAHDVVFPHAPRVCLYWNWPYVLVQAGPEQALTWRTGGHIRRPHGALPDMFFPADLSWLVSALWDDTWTCVGGPAPLIHTLEHDPVASARQVRPGEDALPPGLTRE
;
A
#
# COMPACT_ATOMS: atom_id res chain seq x y z
N MET A 1 -19.78 8.40 3.57
CA MET A 1 -20.57 7.24 4.05
C MET A 1 -19.83 6.60 5.22
N GLN A 2 -20.50 5.87 6.12
CA GLN A 2 -19.83 5.12 7.19
C GLN A 2 -20.16 3.64 7.14
N VAL A 3 -19.21 2.81 7.59
CA VAL A 3 -19.37 1.37 7.84
C VAL A 3 -19.05 1.07 9.29
N SER A 4 -19.57 -0.04 9.83
CA SER A 4 -19.38 -0.40 11.24
C SER A 4 -18.55 -1.67 11.37
N LYS A 5 -17.57 -1.67 12.28
CA LYS A 5 -16.79 -2.84 12.70
C LYS A 5 -16.33 -2.62 14.14
N ASP A 6 -16.40 -3.68 14.95
CA ASP A 6 -15.99 -3.67 16.36
C ASP A 6 -16.67 -2.56 17.19
N GLY A 7 -17.93 -2.26 16.89
CA GLY A 7 -18.72 -1.23 17.58
C GLY A 7 -18.35 0.21 17.22
N ARG A 8 -17.43 0.43 16.27
CA ARG A 8 -17.00 1.74 15.80
C ARG A 8 -17.43 2.00 14.36
N GLY A 9 -17.81 3.24 14.07
CA GLY A 9 -18.05 3.73 12.72
C GLY A 9 -16.76 4.19 12.04
N TRP A 10 -16.58 3.82 10.77
CA TRP A 10 -15.41 4.11 9.94
C TRP A 10 -15.84 4.82 8.66
N CYS A 11 -15.10 5.85 8.26
CA CYS A 11 -15.43 6.63 7.06
C CYS A 11 -15.03 5.86 5.79
N VAL A 12 -15.96 5.73 4.86
CA VAL A 12 -15.70 5.19 3.52
C VAL A 12 -15.34 6.34 2.59
N GLY A 13 -14.22 6.19 1.88
CA GLY A 13 -13.71 7.16 0.93
C GLY A 13 -14.45 7.16 -0.40
N THR A 14 -14.11 8.11 -1.24
CA THR A 14 -14.75 8.41 -2.51
C THR A 14 -13.72 8.59 -3.62
N ALA A 15 -14.19 8.73 -4.86
CA ALA A 15 -13.29 9.01 -5.99
C ALA A 15 -12.47 10.29 -5.81
N ALA A 16 -12.95 11.27 -5.02
CA ALA A 16 -12.20 12.48 -4.74
C ALA A 16 -10.95 12.20 -3.89
N ASP A 17 -11.03 11.27 -2.93
CA ASP A 17 -9.94 10.94 -2.02
C ASP A 17 -8.75 10.25 -2.72
N VAL A 18 -8.99 9.68 -3.91
CA VAL A 18 -7.99 9.00 -4.74
C VAL A 18 -7.77 9.66 -6.10
N GLY A 19 -8.36 10.84 -6.33
CA GLY A 19 -8.28 11.54 -7.62
C GLY A 19 -6.86 11.95 -8.02
N TRP A 20 -5.96 12.08 -7.04
CA TRP A 20 -4.54 12.38 -7.24
C TRP A 20 -3.71 11.14 -7.64
N ILE A 21 -4.28 9.94 -7.52
CA ILE A 21 -3.69 8.67 -7.98
C ILE A 21 -4.32 8.27 -9.32
N ALA A 22 -5.65 8.28 -9.38
CA ALA A 22 -6.41 7.90 -10.57
C ALA A 22 -6.02 8.78 -11.77
N GLY A 23 -5.52 8.14 -12.84
CA GLY A 23 -5.07 8.84 -14.06
C GLY A 23 -3.71 9.54 -13.93
N HIS A 24 -3.01 9.40 -12.81
CA HIS A 24 -1.70 10.01 -12.55
C HIS A 24 -0.55 8.98 -12.46
N THR A 25 -0.84 7.71 -12.73
CA THR A 25 0.16 6.65 -12.94
C THR A 25 0.36 6.35 -14.42
N THR A 26 1.48 5.74 -14.76
CA THR A 26 1.86 5.42 -16.15
C THR A 26 1.73 3.93 -16.43
N ALA A 27 1.31 3.53 -17.63
CA ALA A 27 1.42 2.11 -18.01
C ALA A 27 2.89 1.71 -18.21
N GLY A 28 3.26 0.52 -17.74
CA GLY A 28 4.60 -0.04 -17.93
C GLY A 28 5.12 -0.79 -16.70
N VAL A 29 6.44 -0.93 -16.62
CA VAL A 29 7.14 -1.66 -15.56
C VAL A 29 7.82 -0.75 -14.54
N SER A 30 7.76 0.56 -14.74
CA SER A 30 8.42 1.52 -13.85
C SER A 30 7.66 1.66 -12.54
N ILE A 31 8.33 2.21 -11.51
CA ILE A 31 7.66 2.50 -10.23
C ILE A 31 6.46 3.44 -10.39
N THR A 32 6.46 4.27 -11.43
CA THR A 32 5.34 5.17 -11.74
C THR A 32 4.07 4.47 -12.21
N THR A 33 4.10 3.16 -12.42
CA THR A 33 2.92 2.34 -12.64
C THR A 33 2.09 2.19 -11.36
N ALA A 34 2.74 2.06 -10.21
CA ALA A 34 2.09 1.91 -8.91
C ALA A 34 1.99 3.23 -8.14
N ILE A 35 2.93 4.16 -8.34
CA ILE A 35 3.07 5.37 -7.52
C ILE A 35 3.11 6.62 -8.42
N PRO A 36 2.22 7.61 -8.27
CA PRO A 36 2.28 8.84 -9.06
C PRO A 36 3.63 9.56 -8.92
N PRO A 37 4.16 10.19 -9.98
CA PRO A 37 5.48 10.84 -9.99
C PRO A 37 5.48 12.22 -9.29
N ILE A 38 4.93 12.28 -8.07
CA ILE A 38 4.76 13.51 -7.28
C ILE A 38 5.62 13.56 -6.02
N PHE A 39 6.23 12.44 -5.64
CA PHE A 39 7.03 12.31 -4.43
C PHE A 39 8.52 12.61 -4.68
N ASP A 40 9.22 13.00 -3.61
CA ASP A 40 10.64 13.34 -3.64
C ASP A 40 11.51 12.10 -3.92
N ALA A 41 11.12 10.93 -3.39
CA ALA A 41 11.85 9.69 -3.52
C ALA A 41 10.92 8.47 -3.59
N TYR A 42 11.46 7.37 -4.10
CA TYR A 42 10.71 6.13 -4.32
C TYR A 42 11.56 4.91 -3.96
N ALA A 43 10.91 3.86 -3.47
CA ALA A 43 11.54 2.58 -3.22
C ALA A 43 10.59 1.42 -3.47
N THR A 44 11.16 0.24 -3.60
CA THR A 44 10.45 -1.04 -3.67
C THR A 44 10.85 -1.85 -2.46
N THR A 45 9.88 -2.28 -1.66
CA THR A 45 10.08 -3.11 -0.47
C THR A 45 9.57 -4.53 -0.75
N TYR A 46 10.19 -5.53 -0.12
CA TYR A 46 9.81 -6.93 -0.32
C TYR A 46 10.18 -7.76 0.90
N GLN A 47 9.42 -8.84 1.14
CA GLN A 47 9.75 -9.80 2.19
C GLN A 47 10.78 -10.78 1.63
N THR A 48 11.91 -10.93 2.32
CA THR A 48 12.90 -11.97 2.03
C THR A 48 12.47 -13.32 2.64
N ASP A 49 13.03 -14.42 2.14
CA ASP A 49 12.65 -15.77 2.56
C ASP A 49 12.87 -16.06 4.06
N ASP A 50 13.79 -15.34 4.70
CA ASP A 50 14.13 -15.46 6.12
C ASP A 50 13.28 -14.58 7.06
N VAL A 51 12.46 -13.69 6.49
CA VAL A 51 11.57 -12.79 7.24
C VAL A 51 10.13 -13.29 7.14
N THR A 52 9.40 -13.33 8.25
CA THR A 52 7.97 -13.68 8.22
C THR A 52 7.14 -12.53 7.66
N ALA A 53 6.00 -12.82 7.05
CA ALA A 53 5.08 -11.78 6.57
C ALA A 53 4.73 -10.79 7.68
N THR A 54 4.37 -11.29 8.87
CA THR A 54 4.07 -10.44 10.03
C THR A 54 5.24 -9.54 10.40
N ALA A 55 6.47 -10.04 10.45
CA ALA A 55 7.64 -9.21 10.78
C ALA A 55 7.87 -8.11 9.74
N TYR A 56 7.81 -8.45 8.46
CA TYR A 56 7.90 -7.49 7.35
C TYR A 56 6.81 -6.41 7.43
N GLU A 57 5.55 -6.81 7.61
CA GLU A 57 4.42 -5.88 7.64
C GLU A 57 4.49 -4.94 8.86
N HIS A 58 4.87 -5.46 10.03
CA HIS A 58 5.06 -4.64 11.23
C HIS A 58 6.20 -3.62 11.06
N ALA A 59 7.34 -4.05 10.51
CA ALA A 59 8.49 -3.16 10.30
C ALA A 59 8.17 -2.03 9.33
N LEU A 60 7.52 -2.36 8.20
CA LEU A 60 7.06 -1.35 7.23
C LEU A 60 6.10 -0.33 7.87
N ILE A 61 5.15 -0.78 8.70
CA ILE A 61 4.20 0.11 9.37
C ILE A 61 4.88 0.96 10.45
N GLU A 62 5.86 0.42 11.17
CA GLU A 62 6.65 1.16 12.16
C GLU A 62 7.47 2.29 11.52
N ASP A 63 8.14 2.01 10.41
CA ASP A 63 8.92 2.99 9.66
C ASP A 63 8.02 4.12 9.11
N LEU A 64 6.87 3.76 8.52
CA LEU A 64 5.89 4.74 8.04
C LEU A 64 5.36 5.60 9.19
N THR A 65 5.02 4.97 10.32
CA THR A 65 4.50 5.68 11.51
C THR A 65 5.53 6.66 12.07
N THR A 66 6.81 6.29 12.08
CA THR A 66 7.91 7.16 12.57
C THR A 66 8.00 8.46 11.78
N HIS A 67 7.69 8.43 10.49
CA HIS A 67 7.73 9.60 9.60
C HIS A 67 6.36 10.28 9.39
N THR A 68 5.32 9.83 10.11
CA THR A 68 3.95 10.33 9.92
C THR A 68 3.43 10.98 11.21
N PRO A 69 2.97 12.25 11.18
CA PRO A 69 2.24 12.84 12.30
C PRO A 69 1.03 11.99 12.72
N ASP A 70 0.56 12.13 13.97
CA ASP A 70 -0.65 11.45 14.44
C ASP A 70 -1.88 11.90 13.64
N GLN A 71 -2.27 11.08 12.67
CA GLN A 71 -3.32 11.35 11.70
C GLN A 71 -3.90 10.04 11.16
N PRO A 72 -5.15 10.06 10.65
CA PRO A 72 -5.73 8.87 10.05
C PRO A 72 -5.09 8.55 8.69
N TRP A 73 -5.15 7.28 8.34
CA TRP A 73 -4.73 6.78 7.03
C TRP A 73 -5.92 6.32 6.22
N TRP A 74 -5.77 6.31 4.91
CA TRP A 74 -6.67 5.65 3.98
C TRP A 74 -6.13 4.27 3.64
N LEU A 75 -6.94 3.24 3.87
CA LEU A 75 -6.62 1.85 3.58
C LEU A 75 -7.50 1.38 2.41
N ALA A 76 -6.88 0.88 1.35
CA ALA A 76 -7.56 0.43 0.15
C ALA A 76 -7.34 -1.07 -0.07
N TYR A 77 -8.45 -1.79 -0.24
CA TYR A 77 -8.49 -3.23 -0.45
C TYR A 77 -9.00 -3.49 -1.87
N LEU A 78 -8.17 -4.10 -2.70
CA LEU A 78 -8.51 -4.45 -4.09
C LEU A 78 -9.60 -5.53 -4.09
N ASP A 79 -10.58 -5.41 -4.98
CA ASP A 79 -11.60 -6.43 -5.18
C ASP A 79 -11.41 -7.10 -6.55
N THR A 80 -10.67 -8.21 -6.56
CA THR A 80 -10.57 -9.09 -7.74
C THR A 80 -11.61 -10.22 -7.73
N GLY A 81 -12.42 -10.32 -6.66
CA GLY A 81 -13.28 -11.48 -6.39
C GLY A 81 -12.55 -12.73 -5.90
N ALA A 82 -11.21 -12.70 -5.75
CA ALA A 82 -10.41 -13.87 -5.39
C ALA A 82 -9.77 -13.82 -3.98
N HIS A 83 -9.90 -12.72 -3.24
CA HIS A 83 -9.23 -12.53 -1.95
C HIS A 83 -10.04 -11.63 -0.99
N ASP A 84 -9.57 -11.52 0.26
CA ASP A 84 -10.29 -10.84 1.34
C ASP A 84 -10.34 -9.31 1.13
N VAL A 85 -11.57 -8.80 1.13
CA VAL A 85 -11.90 -7.37 1.04
C VAL A 85 -12.57 -6.96 2.34
N VAL A 86 -11.91 -6.07 3.08
CA VAL A 86 -12.47 -5.52 4.30
C VAL A 86 -13.65 -4.61 3.93
N PHE A 87 -14.80 -4.84 4.57
CA PHE A 87 -16.09 -4.18 4.26
C PHE A 87 -16.58 -4.44 2.81
N PRO A 88 -16.89 -5.70 2.44
CA PRO A 88 -17.18 -6.08 1.05
C PRO A 88 -18.44 -5.40 0.46
N HIS A 89 -19.32 -4.86 1.30
CA HIS A 89 -20.53 -4.14 0.88
C HIS A 89 -20.36 -2.62 0.81
N ALA A 90 -19.17 -2.09 1.12
CA ALA A 90 -18.89 -0.67 0.95
C ALA A 90 -18.84 -0.29 -0.55
N PRO A 91 -19.19 0.97 -0.89
CA PRO A 91 -18.93 1.52 -2.22
C PRO A 91 -17.46 1.39 -2.60
N ARG A 92 -17.22 1.14 -3.88
CA ARG A 92 -15.87 1.01 -4.44
C ARG A 92 -15.47 2.30 -5.16
N VAL A 93 -14.17 2.55 -5.18
CA VAL A 93 -13.51 3.54 -6.06
C VAL A 93 -12.74 2.78 -7.14
N CYS A 94 -12.55 3.40 -8.31
CA CYS A 94 -11.77 2.79 -9.39
C CYS A 94 -10.36 3.37 -9.41
N LEU A 95 -9.35 2.50 -9.48
CA LEU A 95 -7.93 2.86 -9.54
C LEU A 95 -7.22 2.06 -10.63
N TYR A 96 -6.06 2.57 -11.05
CA TYR A 96 -5.22 1.94 -12.09
C TYR A 96 -6.05 1.60 -13.34
N TRP A 97 -6.02 0.36 -13.81
CA TRP A 97 -6.83 -0.13 -14.95
C TRP A 97 -8.31 -0.34 -14.60
N ASN A 98 -8.94 0.64 -13.96
CA ASN A 98 -10.34 0.60 -13.47
C ASN A 98 -10.63 -0.57 -12.52
N TRP A 99 -9.63 -1.03 -11.79
CA TRP A 99 -9.82 -2.03 -10.74
C TRP A 99 -10.61 -1.43 -9.57
N PRO A 100 -11.60 -2.14 -9.00
CA PRO A 100 -12.40 -1.65 -7.90
C PRO A 100 -11.67 -1.87 -6.56
N TYR A 101 -11.66 -0.84 -5.73
CA TYR A 101 -11.10 -0.87 -4.37
C TYR A 101 -12.15 -0.43 -3.36
N VAL A 102 -12.19 -1.08 -2.20
CA VAL A 102 -12.86 -0.54 -1.01
C VAL A 102 -11.87 0.35 -0.28
N LEU A 103 -12.23 1.62 -0.08
CA LEU A 103 -11.39 2.64 0.55
C LEU A 103 -11.98 3.05 1.90
N VAL A 104 -11.23 2.89 2.99
CA VAL A 104 -11.70 3.19 4.35
C VAL A 104 -10.64 3.97 5.12
N GLN A 105 -11.07 5.02 5.81
CA GLN A 105 -10.21 5.79 6.70
C GLN A 105 -10.08 5.07 8.04
N ALA A 106 -8.84 4.80 8.45
CA ALA A 106 -8.48 4.11 9.68
C ALA A 106 -7.06 4.51 10.13
N GLY A 107 -6.19 3.54 10.46
CA GLY A 107 -4.83 3.80 10.89
C GLY A 107 -3.93 2.56 10.89
N PRO A 108 -2.71 2.68 11.45
CA PRO A 108 -1.67 1.64 11.44
C PRO A 108 -2.13 0.28 12.00
N GLU A 109 -2.82 0.30 13.14
CA GLU A 109 -3.32 -0.92 13.77
C GLU A 109 -4.29 -1.69 12.85
N GLN A 110 -5.18 -0.96 12.17
CA GLN A 110 -6.17 -1.55 11.28
C GLN A 110 -5.52 -2.09 9.99
N ALA A 111 -4.45 -1.44 9.51
CA ALA A 111 -3.65 -1.92 8.39
C ALA A 111 -3.00 -3.29 8.67
N LEU A 112 -2.72 -3.61 9.94
CA LEU A 112 -2.10 -4.87 10.35
C LEU A 112 -3.10 -5.97 10.78
N THR A 113 -4.38 -5.64 11.00
CA THR A 113 -5.29 -6.56 11.70
C THR A 113 -6.61 -6.84 10.98
N TRP A 114 -7.04 -5.99 10.05
CA TRP A 114 -8.38 -6.13 9.48
C TRP A 114 -8.54 -7.23 8.43
N ARG A 115 -7.50 -7.47 7.62
CA ARG A 115 -7.50 -8.53 6.61
C ARG A 115 -7.07 -9.82 7.27
N THR A 116 -7.95 -10.81 7.25
CA THR A 116 -7.76 -12.08 7.98
C THR A 116 -7.71 -13.29 7.04
N GLY A 117 -8.32 -13.18 5.86
CA GLY A 117 -8.26 -14.21 4.81
C GLY A 117 -6.94 -14.22 4.02
N GLY A 118 -6.00 -13.34 4.37
CA GLY A 118 -4.74 -13.17 3.66
C GLY A 118 -4.90 -12.40 2.34
N HIS A 119 -3.77 -12.21 1.67
CA HIS A 119 -3.68 -11.51 0.40
C HIS A 119 -3.33 -12.49 -0.74
N ILE A 120 -3.72 -12.21 -1.99
CA ILE A 120 -3.44 -13.12 -3.13
C ILE A 120 -1.93 -13.37 -3.31
N ARG A 121 -1.10 -12.37 -2.99
CA ARG A 121 0.38 -12.42 -3.05
C ARG A 121 1.04 -13.07 -1.83
N ARG A 122 0.37 -13.05 -0.69
CA ARG A 122 0.93 -13.39 0.62
C ARG A 122 -0.16 -14.11 1.41
N PRO A 123 -0.20 -15.46 1.36
CA PRO A 123 -1.02 -16.21 2.29
C PRO A 123 -0.70 -15.73 3.71
N HIS A 124 -1.73 -15.28 4.44
CA HIS A 124 -1.62 -14.69 5.79
C HIS A 124 -1.10 -13.24 5.92
N GLY A 125 -0.83 -12.52 4.83
CA GLY A 125 -0.53 -11.08 4.89
C GLY A 125 -1.78 -10.23 5.19
N ALA A 126 -1.64 -9.23 6.05
CA ALA A 126 -2.72 -8.36 6.50
C ALA A 126 -2.73 -6.98 5.84
N LEU A 127 -1.63 -6.57 5.20
CA LEU A 127 -1.54 -5.21 4.63
C LEU A 127 -2.64 -4.93 3.59
N PRO A 128 -3.16 -3.70 3.51
CA PRO A 128 -3.96 -3.24 2.39
C PRO A 128 -3.16 -3.28 1.08
N ASP A 129 -3.86 -3.31 -0.06
CA ASP A 129 -3.25 -3.24 -1.39
C ASP A 129 -2.64 -1.88 -1.70
N MET A 130 -3.22 -0.85 -1.09
CA MET A 130 -2.73 0.51 -1.18
C MET A 130 -3.13 1.28 0.07
N PHE A 131 -2.25 2.11 0.59
CA PHE A 131 -2.56 2.97 1.72
C PHE A 131 -1.68 4.23 1.75
N PHE A 132 -2.22 5.30 2.36
CA PHE A 132 -1.60 6.62 2.43
C PHE A 132 -2.18 7.45 3.59
N PRO A 133 -1.45 8.42 4.15
CA PRO A 133 -1.93 9.28 5.23
C PRO A 133 -2.86 10.37 4.70
N ALA A 134 -3.68 10.97 5.56
CA ALA A 134 -4.63 12.00 5.16
C ALA A 134 -3.97 13.24 4.53
N ASP A 135 -2.73 13.56 4.89
CA ASP A 135 -1.93 14.64 4.31
C ASP A 135 -1.26 14.31 2.97
N LEU A 136 -1.42 13.07 2.47
CA LEU A 136 -0.85 12.58 1.22
C LEU A 136 0.69 12.59 1.17
N SER A 137 1.35 12.60 2.33
CA SER A 137 2.82 12.73 2.42
C SER A 137 3.57 11.53 1.82
N TRP A 138 2.98 10.34 1.79
CA TRP A 138 3.52 9.14 1.14
C TRP A 138 2.41 8.25 0.58
N LEU A 139 2.79 7.30 -0.27
CA LEU A 139 1.92 6.26 -0.82
C LEU A 139 2.63 4.91 -0.77
N VAL A 140 1.93 3.90 -0.28
CA VAL A 140 2.32 2.50 -0.41
C VAL A 140 1.32 1.82 -1.34
N SER A 141 1.79 1.10 -2.36
CA SER A 141 0.92 0.31 -3.23
C SER A 141 1.61 -0.95 -3.76
N ALA A 142 0.87 -2.05 -3.73
CA ALA A 142 1.23 -3.29 -4.40
C ALA A 142 0.19 -3.60 -5.49
N LEU A 143 0.62 -3.65 -6.74
CA LEU A 143 -0.23 -4.03 -7.86
C LEU A 143 -0.59 -5.52 -7.76
N TRP A 144 -1.71 -5.90 -8.38
CA TRP A 144 -2.31 -7.23 -8.21
C TRP A 144 -1.37 -8.39 -8.58
N ASP A 145 -0.41 -8.15 -9.47
CA ASP A 145 0.58 -9.07 -10.03
C ASP A 145 2.00 -8.92 -9.44
N ASP A 146 2.25 -7.92 -8.59
CA ASP A 146 3.60 -7.66 -8.04
C ASP A 146 3.79 -8.34 -6.68
N THR A 147 4.77 -9.23 -6.48
CA THR A 147 5.06 -9.83 -5.15
C THR A 147 5.76 -8.90 -4.16
N TRP A 148 6.06 -7.67 -4.61
CA TRP A 148 6.68 -6.59 -3.85
C TRP A 148 5.70 -5.44 -3.62
N THR A 149 6.16 -4.39 -2.95
CA THR A 149 5.37 -3.19 -2.69
C THR A 149 6.17 -1.96 -3.12
N CYS A 150 5.52 -1.04 -3.83
CA CYS A 150 6.11 0.23 -4.20
C CYS A 150 5.76 1.29 -3.14
N VAL A 151 6.72 2.16 -2.86
CA VAL A 151 6.59 3.27 -1.91
C VAL A 151 7.06 4.55 -2.58
N GLY A 152 6.28 5.62 -2.47
CA GLY A 152 6.71 6.99 -2.76
C GLY A 152 6.53 7.86 -1.53
N GLY A 153 7.46 8.76 -1.26
CA GLY A 153 7.37 9.65 -0.11
C GLY A 153 8.55 10.62 0.01
N PRO A 154 8.70 11.25 1.18
CA PRO A 154 9.81 12.12 1.46
C PRO A 154 11.12 11.33 1.48
N ALA A 155 12.22 11.94 1.04
CA ALA A 155 13.53 11.28 1.03
C ALA A 155 13.96 10.68 2.39
N PRO A 156 13.69 11.31 3.55
CA PRO A 156 14.00 10.70 4.86
C PRO A 156 13.30 9.37 5.12
N LEU A 157 12.03 9.24 4.72
CA LEU A 157 11.28 7.98 4.85
C LEU A 157 11.91 6.88 3.99
N ILE A 158 12.16 7.20 2.71
CA ILE A 158 12.76 6.24 1.78
C ILE A 158 14.15 5.79 2.25
N HIS A 159 14.94 6.72 2.81
CA HIS A 159 16.23 6.41 3.39
C HIS A 159 16.12 5.48 4.61
N THR A 160 15.13 5.68 5.50
CA THR A 160 14.87 4.77 6.61
C THR A 160 14.55 3.36 6.12
N LEU A 161 13.63 3.23 5.15
CA LEU A 161 13.25 1.93 4.59
C LEU A 161 14.44 1.19 3.95
N GLU A 162 15.34 1.91 3.28
CA GLU A 162 16.55 1.34 2.68
C GLU A 162 17.51 0.75 3.75
N HIS A 163 17.47 1.27 4.97
CA HIS A 163 18.34 0.85 6.07
C HIS A 163 17.65 -0.13 7.04
N ASP A 164 16.36 -0.42 6.86
CA ASP A 164 15.67 -1.46 7.62
C ASP A 164 15.90 -2.84 6.98
N PRO A 165 16.66 -3.73 7.63
CA PRO A 165 16.91 -5.08 7.11
C PRO A 165 15.63 -5.94 7.06
N VAL A 166 14.59 -5.61 7.84
CA VAL A 166 13.35 -6.39 7.90
C VAL A 166 12.41 -6.03 6.74
N ALA A 167 12.26 -4.74 6.42
CA ALA A 167 11.46 -4.30 5.27
C ALA A 167 12.15 -4.54 3.92
N SER A 168 13.48 -4.68 3.89
CA SER A 168 14.29 -4.92 2.67
C SER A 168 13.87 -4.04 1.50
N ALA A 169 14.39 -2.82 1.45
CA ALA A 169 14.05 -1.85 0.41
C ALA A 169 15.18 -1.61 -0.59
N ARG A 170 14.80 -1.32 -1.84
CA ARG A 170 15.69 -0.77 -2.88
C ARG A 170 15.15 0.58 -3.31
N GLN A 171 15.98 1.62 -3.27
CA GLN A 171 15.63 2.91 -3.86
C GLN A 171 15.54 2.81 -5.39
N VAL A 172 14.52 3.44 -5.99
CA VAL A 172 14.24 3.38 -7.43
C VAL A 172 13.95 4.77 -7.96
N ARG A 173 14.39 5.09 -9.18
CA ARG A 173 14.02 6.34 -9.85
C ARG A 173 12.66 6.21 -10.56
N PRO A 174 11.92 7.31 -10.81
CA PRO A 174 10.60 7.25 -11.43
C PRO A 174 10.51 6.44 -12.73
N GLY A 175 11.54 6.52 -13.60
CA GLY A 175 11.58 5.78 -14.86
C GLY A 175 12.22 4.39 -14.78
N GLU A 176 12.70 3.98 -13.60
CA GLU A 176 13.35 2.68 -13.42
C GLU A 176 12.33 1.59 -13.12
N ASP A 177 12.68 0.37 -13.54
CA ASP A 177 11.93 -0.84 -13.26
C ASP A 177 11.73 -1.02 -11.75
N ALA A 178 10.49 -1.28 -11.33
CA ALA A 178 10.10 -1.52 -9.94
C ALA A 178 10.47 -2.92 -9.39
N LEU A 179 10.90 -3.85 -10.24
CA LEU A 179 11.24 -5.22 -9.82
C LEU A 179 12.43 -5.22 -8.83
N PRO A 180 12.26 -5.73 -7.59
CA PRO A 180 13.37 -5.84 -6.66
C PRO A 180 14.46 -6.82 -7.13
N PRO A 181 15.71 -6.67 -6.64
CA PRO A 181 16.79 -7.58 -6.99
C PRO A 181 16.48 -9.02 -6.56
N GLY A 182 16.77 -9.98 -7.44
CA GLY A 182 16.60 -11.41 -7.14
C GLY A 182 15.17 -11.95 -7.27
N LEU A 183 14.18 -11.09 -7.51
CA LEU A 183 12.82 -11.50 -7.85
C LEU A 183 12.62 -11.62 -9.36
N THR A 184 11.64 -12.43 -9.76
CA THR A 184 11.19 -12.57 -11.15
C THR A 184 9.73 -12.13 -11.27
N ARG A 185 9.37 -11.55 -12.41
CA ARG A 185 7.95 -11.39 -12.77
C ARG A 185 7.40 -12.78 -13.12
N GLU A 186 6.28 -13.14 -12.51
CA GLU A 186 5.52 -14.34 -12.85
C GLU A 186 4.68 -14.14 -14.13
#